data_AF-A0A0M3K0L1-F1
#
_entry.id   AF-A0A0M3K0L1-F1
#
_cell.length_a   1.000
_cell.length_b   1.000
_cell.length_c   1.000
_cell.angle_alpha   90.00
_cell.angle_beta   90.00
_cell.angle_gamma   90.00
#
_symmetry.space_group_name_H-M   'P 1'
#
loop_
_entity.id
_entity.type
_entity.pdbx_description
1 polymer ?
#
loop_
_entity_poly.entity_id
_entity_poly.type
_entity_poly.pdbx_seq_one_letter_code
_entity_poly.pdbx_strand_id
1 'polypeptide(L)'
;MSLSPFGICPICFEPLEPSNISALRCGHTFHYQCILQWLQSHDQNPSNCPECRQPTTEDSIIKQLFFCTEKESSHIDHEIVQAELEILASDKERFKTLYEQEKGKTKNQELQLKKMQTLETTVQDQTKKIEIHER
;
A
#
# COMPACT_ATOMS: atom_id res chain seq x y z
N MET A 1 -16.51 -32.27 6.26
CA MET A 1 -15.12 -32.00 6.65
C MET A 1 -14.53 -31.11 5.56
N SER A 2 -14.30 -29.83 5.85
CA SER A 2 -13.67 -28.91 4.90
C SER A 2 -12.21 -29.32 4.73
N LEU A 3 -11.82 -29.69 3.51
CA LEU A 3 -10.42 -29.98 3.19
C LEU A 3 -9.65 -28.66 3.11
N SER A 4 -8.45 -28.60 3.71
CA SER A 4 -7.56 -27.45 3.55
C SER A 4 -7.18 -27.29 2.07
N PRO A 5 -7.20 -26.06 1.52
CA PRO A 5 -6.79 -25.82 0.13
C PRO A 5 -5.29 -26.10 -0.10
N PHE A 6 -4.51 -26.22 0.96
CA PHE A 6 -3.07 -26.51 0.91
C PHE A 6 -2.74 -28.01 1.03
N GLY A 7 -3.74 -28.85 1.23
CA GLY A 7 -3.58 -30.30 1.40
C GLY A 7 -3.45 -30.74 2.86
N ILE A 8 -2.97 -31.97 3.04
CA ILE A 8 -2.83 -32.65 4.34
C ILE A 8 -1.36 -33.03 4.51
N CYS A 9 -0.81 -32.87 5.72
CA CYS A 9 0.55 -33.30 5.99
C CYS A 9 0.64 -34.83 5.95
N PRO A 10 1.50 -35.44 5.11
CA PRO A 10 1.59 -36.90 5.00
C PRO A 10 2.17 -37.62 6.23
N ILE A 11 2.75 -36.87 7.18
CA ILE A 11 3.39 -37.43 8.38
C ILE A 11 2.39 -37.55 9.53
N CYS A 12 1.62 -36.49 9.80
CA CYS A 12 0.67 -36.45 10.92
C CYS A 12 -0.81 -36.57 10.48
N PHE A 13 -1.08 -36.52 9.17
CA PHE A 13 -2.42 -36.59 8.58
C PHE A 13 -3.36 -35.42 8.95
N GLU A 14 -2.80 -34.33 9.47
CA GLU A 14 -3.55 -33.10 9.78
C GLU A 14 -3.49 -32.07 8.63
N PRO A 15 -4.49 -31.18 8.50
CA PRO A 15 -4.50 -30.13 7.48
C PRO A 15 -3.25 -29.23 7.51
N LEU A 16 -2.77 -28.84 6.33
CA LEU A 16 -1.71 -27.85 6.18
C LEU A 16 -2.27 -26.43 6.32
N GLU A 17 -1.58 -25.56 7.07
CA GLU A 17 -1.94 -24.15 7.29
C GLU A 17 -0.87 -23.23 6.68
N PRO A 18 -1.22 -22.06 6.10
CA PRO A 18 -0.27 -21.14 5.48
C PRO A 18 0.94 -20.78 6.37
N SER A 19 0.71 -20.62 7.66
CA SER A 19 1.71 -20.25 8.67
C SER A 19 2.70 -21.38 9.01
N ASN A 20 2.39 -22.62 8.65
CA ASN A 20 3.12 -23.81 9.07
C ASN A 20 3.27 -24.82 7.92
N ILE A 21 3.59 -24.35 6.72
CA ILE A 21 3.98 -25.21 5.60
C ILE A 21 5.46 -25.03 5.31
N SER A 22 6.15 -26.17 5.21
CA SER A 22 7.52 -26.29 4.74
C SER A 22 7.57 -27.20 3.52
N ALA A 23 8.61 -27.05 2.69
CA ALA A 23 8.85 -27.93 1.56
C ALA A 23 10.28 -28.47 1.55
N LEU A 24 10.43 -29.64 0.95
CA LEU A 24 11.74 -30.14 0.54
C LEU A 24 12.07 -29.71 -0.90
N ARG A 25 13.33 -29.83 -1.30
CA ARG A 25 13.78 -29.51 -2.67
C ARG A 25 13.12 -30.37 -3.76
N CYS A 26 12.60 -31.53 -3.40
CA CYS A 26 11.80 -32.38 -4.27
C CYS A 26 10.36 -31.86 -4.52
N GLY A 27 9.93 -30.80 -3.82
CA GLY A 27 8.63 -30.16 -4.00
C GLY A 27 7.51 -30.66 -3.07
N HIS A 28 7.73 -31.73 -2.30
CA HIS A 28 6.72 -32.21 -1.34
C HIS A 28 6.65 -31.34 -0.08
N THR A 29 5.44 -31.16 0.45
CA THR A 29 5.13 -30.26 1.57
C THR A 29 4.73 -30.99 2.84
N PHE A 30 5.12 -30.43 3.98
CA PHE A 30 4.89 -30.96 5.33
C PHE A 30 4.79 -29.81 6.35
N HIS A 31 4.26 -30.04 7.55
CA HIS A 31 4.54 -29.12 8.66
C HIS A 31 6.03 -29.13 8.97
N TYR A 32 6.60 -27.97 9.30
CA TYR A 32 8.04 -27.83 9.55
C TYR A 32 8.53 -28.81 10.63
N GLN A 33 7.79 -28.88 11.74
CA GLN A 33 8.16 -29.75 12.86
C GLN A 33 8.08 -31.24 12.50
N CYS A 34 7.10 -31.63 11.68
CA CYS A 34 6.92 -33.01 11.26
C CYS A 34 8.09 -33.48 10.40
N ILE A 35 8.48 -32.70 9.38
CA ILE A 35 9.60 -33.09 8.52
C ILE A 35 10.95 -32.98 9.24
N LEU A 36 11.10 -32.02 10.15
CA LEU A 36 12.31 -31.89 10.98
C LEU A 36 12.51 -33.14 11.85
N GLN A 37 11.48 -33.57 12.58
CA GLN A 37 11.54 -34.76 13.42
C GLN A 37 11.79 -36.03 12.61
N TRP A 38 11.20 -36.13 11.42
CA TRP A 38 11.43 -37.26 10.51
C TRP A 38 12.92 -37.38 10.12
N LEU A 39 13.56 -36.28 9.75
CA LEU A 39 14.97 -36.29 9.34
C LEU A 39 15.95 -36.46 10.51
N GLN A 40 15.53 -36.09 11.73
CA GLN A 40 16.30 -36.27 12.96
C GLN A 40 16.11 -37.66 13.61
N SER A 41 15.11 -38.44 13.18
CA SER A 41 14.92 -39.81 13.66
C SER A 41 15.98 -40.76 13.07
N HIS A 42 17.16 -40.77 13.71
CA HIS A 42 18.37 -41.45 13.25
C HIS A 42 18.28 -42.98 13.18
N ASP A 43 17.28 -43.60 13.80
CA ASP A 43 17.23 -45.06 13.96
C ASP A 43 16.45 -45.80 12.87
N GLN A 44 15.59 -45.12 12.09
CA GLN A 44 14.62 -45.80 11.21
C GLN A 44 14.46 -45.22 9.81
N ASN A 45 15.04 -44.07 9.50
CA ASN A 45 15.00 -43.55 8.13
C ASN A 45 16.32 -42.90 7.70
N PRO A 46 16.84 -43.27 6.51
CA PRO A 46 17.86 -42.45 5.88
C PRO A 46 17.25 -41.07 5.58
N SER A 47 18.08 -40.02 5.61
CA SER A 47 17.63 -38.64 5.41
C SER A 47 17.05 -38.47 4.00
N ASN A 48 15.75 -38.75 3.87
CA ASN A 48 15.03 -38.88 2.61
C ASN A 48 13.60 -38.33 2.78
N CYS A 49 13.05 -37.82 1.68
CA CYS A 49 11.66 -37.39 1.61
C CYS A 49 10.69 -38.56 1.92
N PRO A 50 9.70 -38.39 2.82
CA PRO A 50 8.69 -39.42 3.11
C PRO A 50 7.87 -39.88 1.90
N GLU A 51 7.63 -38.98 0.94
CA GLU A 51 6.77 -39.22 -0.22
C GLU A 51 7.53 -39.89 -1.39
N CYS A 52 8.64 -39.30 -1.80
CA CYS A 52 9.36 -39.72 -3.01
C CYS A 52 10.73 -40.36 -2.74
N ARG A 53 11.16 -40.43 -1.48
CA ARG A 53 12.45 -40.99 -1.04
C ARG A 53 13.69 -40.32 -1.62
N GLN A 54 13.58 -39.13 -2.22
CA GLN A 54 14.77 -38.37 -2.61
C GLN A 54 15.62 -38.00 -1.37
N PRO A 55 16.95 -38.17 -1.42
CA PRO A 55 17.83 -37.77 -0.33
C PRO A 55 17.69 -36.29 0.00
N THR A 56 17.59 -35.96 1.28
CA THR A 56 17.31 -34.62 1.77
C THR A 56 17.87 -34.47 3.18
N THR A 57 18.41 -33.31 3.53
CA THR A 57 18.95 -33.01 4.87
C THR A 57 18.13 -31.91 5.55
N GLU A 58 18.35 -31.68 6.84
CA GLU A 58 17.70 -30.58 7.57
C GLU A 58 17.94 -29.22 6.89
N ASP A 59 19.16 -28.96 6.41
CA ASP A 59 19.53 -27.73 5.69
C ASP A 59 18.78 -27.55 4.36
N SER A 60 18.24 -28.63 3.80
CA SER A 60 17.49 -28.59 2.55
C SER A 60 16.02 -28.22 2.73
N ILE A 61 15.54 -28.13 3.98
CA ILE A 61 14.16 -27.74 4.29
C ILE A 61 13.97 -26.25 4.00
N ILE A 62 12.99 -25.94 3.15
CA ILE A 62 12.47 -24.59 2.97
C ILE A 62 11.43 -24.37 4.08
N LYS A 63 11.83 -23.65 5.14
CA LYS A 63 11.09 -23.58 6.42
C LYS A 63 9.73 -22.91 6.32
N GLN A 64 9.60 -21.89 5.47
CA GLN A 64 8.38 -21.13 5.28
C GLN A 64 8.15 -20.88 3.79
N LEU A 65 6.92 -21.09 3.34
CA LEU A 65 6.47 -20.76 1.99
C LEU A 65 5.55 -19.55 2.05
N PHE A 66 5.77 -18.59 1.16
CA PHE A 66 4.91 -17.42 1.00
C PHE A 66 3.97 -17.68 -0.17
N PHE A 67 2.67 -17.80 0.13
CA PHE A 67 1.64 -18.00 -0.89
C PHE A 67 1.01 -16.65 -1.24
N CYS A 68 1.22 -16.19 -2.47
CA CYS A 68 0.40 -15.12 -3.03
C CYS A 68 -0.97 -15.72 -3.39
N THR A 69 -1.83 -15.92 -2.40
CA THR A 69 -3.21 -16.35 -2.69
C THR A 69 -4.00 -15.15 -3.19
N GLU A 70 -4.83 -15.35 -4.21
CA GLU A 70 -5.74 -14.31 -4.74
C GLU A 70 -6.83 -13.89 -3.71
N LYS A 71 -6.73 -14.36 -2.46
CA LYS A 71 -7.71 -14.13 -1.38
C LYS A 71 -7.11 -13.67 -0.04
N GLU A 72 -5.81 -13.38 0.04
CA GLU A 72 -5.22 -12.75 1.23
C GLU A 72 -4.40 -11.51 0.86
N SER A 73 -5.11 -10.50 0.37
CA SER A 73 -4.67 -9.11 0.39
C SER A 73 -5.27 -8.36 1.58
N SER A 74 -5.25 -8.93 2.79
CA SER A 74 -5.88 -8.27 3.97
C SER A 74 -5.21 -8.54 5.32
N HIS A 75 -3.89 -8.46 5.37
CA HIS A 75 -3.23 -7.81 6.53
C HIS A 75 -2.54 -6.51 6.09
N ILE A 76 -3.14 -5.81 5.13
CA ILE A 76 -3.07 -4.35 5.17
C ILE A 76 -4.15 -3.99 6.19
N ASP A 77 -3.78 -3.47 7.36
CA ASP A 77 -4.74 -3.11 8.41
C ASP A 77 -5.82 -2.21 7.77
N HIS A 78 -7.03 -2.75 7.61
CA HIS A 78 -8.15 -2.02 7.01
C HIS A 78 -8.40 -0.70 7.73
N GLU A 79 -8.07 -0.64 9.03
CA GLU A 79 -8.07 0.57 9.85
C GLU A 79 -7.05 1.62 9.38
N ILE A 80 -5.84 1.22 8.97
CA ILE A 80 -4.82 2.14 8.43
C ILE A 80 -5.29 2.71 7.09
N VAL A 81 -5.79 1.86 6.19
CA VAL A 81 -6.28 2.31 4.88
C VAL A 81 -7.49 3.23 5.04
N GLN A 82 -8.40 2.91 5.95
CA GLN A 82 -9.56 3.75 6.25
C GLN A 82 -9.13 5.10 6.82
N ALA A 83 -8.19 5.13 7.76
CA ALA A 83 -7.65 6.36 8.32
C ALA A 83 -6.95 7.22 7.24
N GLU A 84 -6.17 6.61 6.35
CA GLU A 84 -5.49 7.31 5.27
C GLU A 84 -6.48 7.87 4.24
N LEU A 85 -7.54 7.13 3.91
CA LEU A 85 -8.63 7.61 3.05
C LEU A 85 -9.36 8.82 3.67
N GLU A 86 -9.59 8.81 4.98
CA GLU A 86 -10.21 9.94 5.70
C GLU A 86 -9.31 11.19 5.69
N ILE A 87 -8.00 11.02 5.88
CA ILE A 87 -7.02 12.11 5.78
C ILE A 87 -7.03 12.70 4.36
N LEU A 88 -6.96 11.85 3.33
CA LEU A 88 -6.96 12.29 1.93
C LEU A 88 -8.26 12.99 1.55
N ALA A 89 -9.41 12.50 2.03
CA ALA A 89 -10.71 13.14 1.81
C ALA A 89 -10.77 14.53 2.46
N SER A 90 -10.26 14.66 3.68
CA SER A 90 -10.15 15.94 4.39
C SER A 90 -9.23 16.93 3.66
N ASP A 91 -8.04 16.48 3.23
CA ASP A 91 -7.10 17.32 2.49
C ASP A 91 -7.66 17.78 1.15
N LYS A 92 -8.38 16.91 0.43
CA LYS A 92 -9.07 17.27 -0.81
C LYS A 92 -10.04 18.43 -0.59
N GLU A 93 -10.86 18.40 0.46
CA GLU A 93 -11.82 19.47 0.74
C GLU A 93 -11.12 20.77 1.20
N ARG A 94 -10.05 20.63 1.99
CA ARG A 94 -9.19 21.76 2.38
C ARG A 94 -8.58 22.45 1.16
N PHE A 95 -8.00 21.69 0.23
CA PHE A 95 -7.41 22.24 -0.99
C PHE A 95 -8.45 22.90 -1.91
N LYS A 96 -9.64 22.32 -2.03
CA LYS A 96 -10.75 22.92 -2.78
C LYS A 96 -11.13 24.29 -2.20
N THR A 97 -11.25 24.40 -0.89
CA THR A 97 -11.56 25.67 -0.21
C THR A 97 -10.46 26.71 -0.43
N LEU A 98 -9.19 26.31 -0.30
CA LEU A 98 -8.05 27.20 -0.56
C LEU A 98 -8.04 27.71 -2.00
N TYR A 99 -8.31 26.85 -2.97
CA TYR A 99 -8.40 27.23 -4.38
C TYR A 99 -9.50 28.29 -4.62
N GLU A 100 -10.69 28.10 -4.06
CA GLU A 100 -11.79 29.06 -4.19
C GLU A 100 -11.47 30.41 -3.55
N GLN A 101 -10.80 30.41 -2.39
CA GLN A 101 -10.34 31.63 -1.72
C GLN A 101 -9.30 32.39 -2.55
N GLU A 102 -8.27 31.72 -3.05
CA GLU A 102 -7.24 32.35 -3.89
C GLU A 102 -7.85 32.92 -5.18
N LYS A 103 -8.73 32.16 -5.83
CA LYS A 103 -9.49 32.64 -6.98
C LYS A 103 -10.31 33.91 -6.66
N GLY A 104 -10.90 33.98 -5.47
CA GLY A 104 -11.60 35.16 -4.98
C GLY A 104 -10.67 36.36 -4.78
N LYS A 105 -9.49 36.15 -4.19
CA LYS A 105 -8.47 37.19 -3.99
C LYS A 105 -7.98 37.73 -5.33
N THR A 106 -7.67 36.87 -6.31
CA THR A 106 -7.23 37.29 -7.65
C THR A 106 -8.29 38.15 -8.34
N LYS A 107 -9.57 37.75 -8.30
CA LYS A 107 -10.66 38.57 -8.86
C LYS A 107 -10.77 39.95 -8.20
N ASN A 108 -10.61 40.01 -6.88
CA ASN A 108 -10.63 41.29 -6.16
C ASN A 108 -9.42 42.15 -6.56
N GLN A 109 -8.20 41.57 -6.60
CA GLN A 109 -7.00 42.26 -7.03
C GLN A 109 -7.13 42.82 -8.46
N GLU A 110 -7.68 42.05 -9.41
CA GLU A 110 -7.99 42.51 -10.76
C GLU A 110 -8.96 43.69 -10.78
N LEU A 111 -9.99 43.66 -9.92
CA LEU A 111 -10.94 44.75 -9.79
C LEU A 111 -10.27 46.01 -9.22
N GLN A 112 -9.41 45.87 -8.21
CA GLN A 112 -8.65 47.00 -7.65
C GLN A 112 -7.69 47.59 -8.69
N LEU A 113 -7.02 46.75 -9.48
CA LEU A 113 -6.12 47.19 -10.55
C LEU A 113 -6.86 48.03 -11.60
N LYS A 114 -8.06 47.60 -12.02
CA LYS A 114 -8.90 48.39 -12.95
C LYS A 114 -9.32 49.74 -12.37
N LYS A 115 -9.68 49.78 -11.08
CA LYS A 115 -10.01 51.04 -10.39
C LYS A 115 -8.80 51.98 -10.34
N MET A 116 -7.63 51.45 -10.02
CA MET A 116 -6.38 52.23 -10.00
C MET A 116 -6.07 52.85 -11.37
N GLN A 117 -6.17 52.06 -12.45
CA GLN A 117 -5.97 52.56 -13.83
C GLN A 117 -6.97 53.67 -14.21
N THR A 118 -8.22 53.56 -13.75
CA THR A 118 -9.25 54.58 -14.00
C THR A 118 -8.96 55.89 -13.25
N LEU A 119 -8.47 55.79 -12.01
CA LEU A 119 -8.03 56.96 -11.24
C LEU A 119 -6.81 57.62 -11.89
N GLU A 120 -5.85 56.82 -12.34
CA GLU A 120 -4.63 57.31 -12.96
C GLU A 120 -4.91 58.09 -14.26
N THR A 121 -5.80 57.57 -15.11
CA THR A 121 -6.29 58.29 -16.30
C THR A 121 -7.04 59.58 -15.94
N THR A 122 -7.89 59.55 -14.90
CA THR A 122 -8.60 60.75 -14.43
C THR A 122 -7.64 61.83 -13.92
N VAL A 123 -6.62 61.44 -13.15
CA VAL A 123 -5.58 62.35 -12.66
C VAL A 123 -4.82 62.96 -13.84
N GLN A 124 -4.39 62.15 -14.81
CA GLN A 124 -3.71 62.64 -16.02
C GLN A 124 -4.56 63.65 -16.79
N ASP A 125 -5.86 63.39 -16.95
CA ASP A 125 -6.78 64.31 -17.63
C ASP A 125 -6.98 65.62 -16.85
N GLN A 126 -7.05 65.55 -15.52
CA GLN A 126 -7.15 66.74 -14.67
C GLN A 126 -5.87 67.58 -14.72
N THR A 127 -4.69 66.95 -14.65
CA THR A 127 -3.39 67.65 -14.76
C THR A 127 -3.27 68.39 -16.08
N LYS A 128 -3.61 67.74 -17.21
CA LYS A 128 -3.61 68.39 -18.54
C LYS A 128 -4.56 69.59 -18.59
N LYS A 129 -5.73 69.51 -17.96
CA LYS A 129 -6.68 70.64 -17.90
C LYS A 129 -6.11 71.83 -17.13
N ILE A 130 -5.41 71.59 -16.03
CA ILE A 130 -4.74 72.65 -15.26
C ILE A 130 -3.64 73.29 -16.10
N GLU A 131 -2.77 72.50 -16.74
CA GLU A 131 -1.68 73.00 -17.60
C GLU A 131 -2.18 73.86 -18.77
N ILE A 132 -3.37 73.57 -19.30
CA ILE A 132 -4.02 74.37 -20.35
C ILE A 132 -4.55 75.70 -19.79
N HIS A 133 -5.06 75.72 -18.56
CA HIS A 133 -5.66 76.92 -17.95
C HIS A 133 -4.61 77.88 -17.37
N GLU A 134 -3.38 77.41 -17.14
CA GLU A 134 -2.24 78.21 -16.67
C GLU A 134 -1.40 78.84 -17.81
N ARG A 135 -1.76 78.61 -19.08
CA ARG A 135 -1.17 79.26 -20.27
C ARG A 135 -2.06 80.38 -20.80
#